data_AF-A0A4Q4KPU2-F1
#
_entry.id   AF-A0A4Q4KPU2-F1
#
_cell.length_a   1.000
_cell.length_b   1.000
_cell.length_c   1.000
_cell.angle_alpha   90.00
_cell.angle_beta   90.00
_cell.angle_gamma   90.00
#
_symmetry.space_group_name_H-M   'P 1'
#
loop_
_entity.id
_entity.type
_entity.pdbx_description
1 polymer ?
#
loop_
_entity_poly.entity_id
_entity_poly.type
_entity_poly.pdbx_seq_one_letter_code
_entity_poly.pdbx_strand_id
1 'polypeptide(L)'
;MEIKLANNNSYTYEEVKAAENNGGSFVTYQWIIPLPLFYPVRRLSKVYFIPKDGNQAKYAKKYNIISLIIGWWGLPFGPIFVNRSVRLNNNGGVDVTEDIYLNLDRTGYDNGRLEIVKHFTKFIHPSKSEIPEYKKVFKKLIDEGILKSQPVIGLFVDTEKNVEPYIIIGFNEELKGKEELISKAIYKRFYKQLKFELVDLNSDFEFKEALLTQGLNLESI
;
A
#
# COMPACT_ATOMS: atom_id res chain seq x y z
N MET A 1 1.34 9.41 12.42
CA MET A 1 0.27 10.23 11.77
C MET A 1 -1.01 10.08 12.57
N GLU A 2 -1.71 11.15 12.95
CA GLU A 2 -3.01 11.04 13.66
C GLU A 2 -4.16 10.73 12.68
N ILE A 3 -4.93 9.69 12.97
CA ILE A 3 -6.17 9.33 12.28
C ILE A 3 -7.34 9.53 13.23
N LYS A 4 -8.48 9.99 12.71
CA LYS A 4 -9.73 10.14 13.47
C LYS A 4 -10.72 9.06 13.09
N LEU A 5 -11.30 8.41 14.09
CA LEU A 5 -12.38 7.44 13.93
C LEU A 5 -13.73 8.16 13.88
N ALA A 6 -14.62 7.67 13.02
CA ALA A 6 -15.92 8.28 12.77
C ALA A 6 -17.04 7.74 13.68
N ASN A 7 -16.95 6.46 14.04
CA ASN A 7 -18.00 5.69 14.69
C ASN A 7 -17.47 4.84 15.87
N ASN A 8 -16.42 5.32 16.55
CA ASN A 8 -15.86 4.69 17.75
C ASN A 8 -16.85 4.63 18.93
N ASN A 9 -17.89 5.48 18.93
CA ASN A 9 -18.96 5.42 19.94
C ASN A 9 -20.06 4.40 19.59
N SER A 10 -20.02 3.80 18.39
CA SER A 10 -21.03 2.85 17.93
C SER A 10 -20.67 1.39 18.20
N TYR A 11 -19.39 1.12 18.48
CA TYR A 11 -18.85 -0.21 18.77
C TYR A 11 -17.87 -0.08 19.93
N THR A 12 -17.81 -1.08 20.79
CA THR A 12 -16.82 -1.13 21.86
C THR A 12 -15.45 -1.55 21.33
N TYR A 13 -14.39 -1.19 22.05
CA TYR A 13 -13.04 -1.64 21.73
C TYR A 13 -12.95 -3.17 21.60
N GLU A 14 -13.60 -3.90 22.50
CA GLU A 14 -13.60 -5.37 22.52
C GLU A 14 -14.31 -5.96 21.30
N GLU A 15 -15.44 -5.39 20.87
CA GLU A 15 -16.14 -5.81 19.65
C GLU A 15 -15.27 -5.59 18.40
N VAL A 16 -14.59 -4.44 18.33
CA VAL A 16 -13.68 -4.14 17.23
C VAL A 16 -12.48 -5.08 17.23
N LYS A 17 -11.86 -5.33 18.38
CA LYS A 17 -10.70 -6.22 18.47
C LYS A 17 -11.09 -7.67 18.15
N ALA A 18 -12.27 -8.12 18.61
CA ALA A 18 -12.80 -9.43 18.25
C ALA A 18 -13.10 -9.54 16.73
N ALA A 19 -13.40 -8.43 16.07
CA ALA A 19 -13.68 -8.41 14.64
C ALA A 19 -12.43 -8.51 13.74
N GLU A 20 -11.22 -8.29 14.28
CA GLU A 20 -9.94 -8.38 13.56
C GLU A 20 -9.81 -9.69 12.77
N ASN A 21 -10.03 -10.82 13.46
CA ASN A 21 -9.95 -12.14 12.85
C ASN A 21 -11.28 -12.60 12.20
N ASN A 22 -12.33 -11.79 12.32
CA ASN A 22 -13.68 -12.14 11.87
C ASN A 22 -14.16 -11.26 10.70
N GLY A 23 -13.27 -10.54 10.03
CA GLY A 23 -13.58 -9.75 8.83
C GLY A 23 -14.16 -8.36 9.09
N GLY A 24 -13.94 -7.78 10.27
CA GLY A 24 -14.17 -6.37 10.51
C GLY A 24 -13.12 -5.53 9.79
N SER A 25 -13.56 -4.50 9.06
CA SER A 25 -12.72 -3.65 8.23
C SER A 25 -12.74 -2.19 8.68
N PHE A 26 -11.67 -1.46 8.36
CA PHE A 26 -11.60 -0.02 8.50
C PHE A 26 -11.44 0.65 7.15
N VAL A 27 -12.36 1.57 6.85
CA VAL A 27 -12.47 2.18 5.53
C VAL A 27 -12.54 3.69 5.65
N THR A 28 -11.82 4.38 4.76
CA THR A 28 -11.96 5.82 4.55
C THR A 28 -12.44 6.14 3.14
N TYR A 29 -13.21 7.21 3.00
CA TYR A 29 -13.84 7.61 1.75
C TYR A 29 -13.25 8.92 1.24
N GLN A 30 -13.06 9.01 -0.06
CA GLN A 30 -12.50 10.19 -0.70
C GLN A 30 -13.61 11.19 -1.05
N TRP A 31 -13.35 12.46 -0.81
CA TRP A 31 -14.13 13.56 -1.33
C TRP A 31 -13.21 14.66 -1.86
N ILE A 32 -13.76 15.58 -2.64
CA ILE A 32 -12.96 16.62 -3.29
C ILE A 32 -13.38 18.01 -2.82
N ILE A 33 -12.42 18.92 -2.74
CA ILE A 33 -12.68 20.35 -2.62
C ILE A 33 -12.34 20.96 -3.98
N PRO A 34 -13.34 21.48 -4.73
CA PRO A 34 -13.12 22.09 -6.03
C PRO A 34 -12.22 23.33 -5.88
N LEU A 35 -11.31 23.52 -6.82
CA LEU A 35 -10.60 24.79 -7.00
C LEU A 35 -10.87 25.25 -8.43
N PRO A 36 -11.54 26.39 -8.65
CA PRO A 36 -11.74 26.92 -9.99
C PRO A 36 -10.39 27.07 -10.70
N LEU A 37 -10.28 26.59 -11.95
CA LEU A 37 -9.07 26.66 -12.78
C LEU A 37 -7.85 25.84 -12.31
N PHE A 38 -7.95 25.09 -11.21
CA PHE A 38 -6.85 24.27 -10.67
C PHE A 38 -7.27 22.82 -10.42
N TYR A 39 -6.29 21.96 -10.16
CA TYR A 39 -6.57 20.61 -9.68
C TYR A 39 -7.26 20.66 -8.32
N PRO A 40 -8.38 19.94 -8.12
CA PRO A 40 -9.10 19.95 -6.85
C PRO A 40 -8.28 19.26 -5.76
N VAL A 41 -8.46 19.72 -4.53
CA VAL A 41 -7.83 19.07 -3.37
C VAL A 41 -8.62 17.81 -3.03
N ARG A 42 -7.95 16.67 -2.99
CA ARG A 42 -8.54 15.40 -2.52
C ARG A 42 -8.40 15.32 -1.01
N ARG A 43 -9.49 14.96 -0.34
CA ARG A 43 -9.53 14.75 1.11
C ARG A 43 -10.08 13.35 1.40
N LEU A 44 -9.57 12.77 2.48
CA LEU A 44 -10.09 11.54 3.04
C LEU A 44 -11.06 11.88 4.16
N SER A 45 -12.05 11.03 4.36
CA SER A 45 -12.93 11.12 5.51
C SER A 45 -12.21 10.69 6.79
N LYS A 46 -12.90 10.83 7.92
CA LYS A 46 -12.59 10.02 9.09
C LYS A 46 -12.70 8.53 8.73
N VAL A 47 -11.98 7.68 9.45
CA VAL A 47 -12.02 6.23 9.24
C VAL A 47 -13.27 5.65 9.90
N TYR A 48 -13.98 4.79 9.18
CA TYR A 48 -15.15 4.08 9.65
C TYR A 48 -14.80 2.63 9.93
N PHE A 49 -15.15 2.14 11.11
CA PHE A 49 -15.19 0.70 11.37
C PHE A 49 -16.45 0.11 10.74
N ILE A 50 -16.29 -1.02 10.05
CA ILE A 50 -17.37 -1.71 9.35
C ILE A 50 -17.27 -3.19 9.73
N PRO A 51 -18.23 -3.73 10.51
CA PRO A 51 -18.25 -5.16 10.82
C PRO A 51 -18.44 -5.99 9.53
N LYS A 52 -18.15 -7.29 9.59
CA LYS A 52 -18.20 -8.22 8.44
C LYS A 52 -19.43 -8.07 7.54
N ASP A 53 -20.62 -8.00 8.15
CA ASP A 53 -21.90 -7.89 7.44
C ASP A 53 -22.40 -6.43 7.33
N GLY A 54 -21.51 -5.48 7.59
CA GLY A 54 -21.80 -4.05 7.58
C GLY A 54 -21.90 -3.47 6.17
N ASN A 55 -22.83 -2.54 5.99
CA ASN A 55 -23.03 -1.89 4.69
C ASN A 55 -22.05 -0.73 4.47
N GLN A 56 -20.97 -0.97 3.71
CA GLN A 56 -19.99 0.05 3.33
C GLN A 56 -20.59 1.22 2.52
N ALA A 57 -21.56 0.93 1.64
CA ALA A 57 -22.15 1.94 0.77
C ALA A 57 -22.89 3.04 1.55
N LYS A 58 -23.37 2.72 2.77
CA LYS A 58 -24.01 3.69 3.68
C LYS A 58 -23.11 4.90 3.95
N TYR A 59 -21.82 4.66 4.20
CA TYR A 59 -20.87 5.72 4.55
C TYR A 59 -20.36 6.45 3.30
N ALA A 60 -20.11 5.71 2.21
CA ALA A 60 -19.72 6.25 0.90
C ALA A 60 -20.73 7.29 0.36
N LYS A 61 -22.04 7.02 0.51
CA LYS A 61 -23.11 7.86 -0.07
C LYS A 61 -22.99 9.33 0.34
N LYS A 62 -22.67 9.60 1.60
CA LYS A 62 -22.50 10.97 2.12
C LYS A 62 -21.42 11.73 1.33
N TYR A 63 -20.26 11.12 1.14
CA TYR A 63 -19.10 11.75 0.48
C TYR A 63 -19.28 11.85 -1.03
N ASN A 64 -20.00 10.90 -1.64
CA ASN A 64 -20.40 10.97 -3.04
C ASN A 64 -21.34 12.14 -3.30
N ILE A 65 -22.38 12.31 -2.48
CA ILE A 65 -23.32 13.43 -2.60
C ILE A 65 -22.59 14.76 -2.45
N ILE A 66 -21.74 14.90 -1.42
CA ILE A 66 -20.93 16.10 -1.21
C ILE A 66 -20.12 16.40 -2.48
N SER A 67 -19.35 15.43 -2.97
CA SER A 67 -18.48 15.59 -4.15
C SER A 67 -19.27 15.94 -5.42
N LEU A 68 -20.45 15.33 -5.62
CA LEU A 68 -21.32 15.61 -6.76
C LEU A 68 -21.91 17.01 -6.71
N ILE A 69 -22.23 17.56 -5.53
CA ILE A 69 -22.77 18.91 -5.40
C ILE A 69 -21.66 19.95 -5.59
N ILE A 70 -20.52 19.76 -4.92
CA ILE A 70 -19.47 20.79 -4.89
C ILE A 70 -18.52 20.69 -6.10
N GLY A 71 -18.36 19.52 -6.72
CA GLY A 71 -17.36 19.35 -7.77
C GLY A 71 -17.61 20.16 -9.05
N TRP A 72 -18.85 20.58 -9.31
CA TRP A 72 -19.18 21.43 -10.46
C TRP A 72 -18.57 22.83 -10.38
N TRP A 73 -18.22 23.29 -9.19
CA TRP A 73 -17.60 24.60 -8.98
C TRP A 73 -16.10 24.63 -9.32
N GLY A 74 -15.52 23.50 -9.72
CA GLY A 74 -14.09 23.35 -10.02
C GLY A 74 -13.76 23.15 -11.51
N LEU A 75 -14.53 23.73 -12.42
CA LEU A 75 -14.31 23.54 -13.87
C LEU A 75 -12.91 24.00 -14.32
N PRO A 76 -12.29 23.30 -15.30
CA PRO A 76 -12.79 22.12 -16.01
C PRO A 76 -12.52 20.78 -15.29
N PHE A 77 -11.66 20.76 -14.28
CA PHE A 77 -11.14 19.52 -13.70
C PHE A 77 -12.11 18.84 -12.73
N GLY A 78 -12.90 19.62 -12.00
CA GLY A 78 -13.82 19.16 -10.96
C GLY A 78 -14.61 17.90 -11.33
N PRO A 79 -15.42 17.90 -12.41
CA PRO A 79 -16.22 16.75 -12.82
C PRO A 79 -15.43 15.45 -13.04
N ILE A 80 -14.22 15.53 -13.60
CA ILE A 80 -13.35 14.35 -13.82
C ILE A 80 -12.95 13.74 -12.48
N PHE A 81 -12.58 14.57 -11.51
CA PHE A 81 -12.17 14.12 -10.18
C PHE A 81 -13.36 13.66 -9.33
N VAL A 82 -14.55 14.25 -9.51
CA VAL A 82 -15.78 13.73 -8.90
C VAL A 82 -16.00 12.29 -9.33
N ASN A 83 -15.98 12.01 -10.64
CA ASN A 83 -16.20 10.66 -11.16
C ASN A 83 -15.19 9.66 -10.56
N ARG A 84 -13.90 10.03 -10.54
CA ARG A 84 -12.85 9.21 -9.90
C ARG A 84 -13.13 8.94 -8.42
N SER A 85 -13.53 9.96 -7.66
CA SER A 85 -13.82 9.84 -6.22
C SER A 85 -15.04 8.97 -5.96
N VAL A 86 -16.11 9.16 -6.73
CA VAL A 86 -17.35 8.38 -6.64
C VAL A 86 -17.08 6.92 -6.97
N ARG A 87 -16.31 6.66 -8.04
CA ARG A 87 -15.93 5.29 -8.42
C ARG A 87 -15.12 4.60 -7.33
N LEU A 88 -14.13 5.29 -6.75
CA LEU A 88 -13.35 4.76 -5.63
C LEU A 88 -14.24 4.39 -4.44
N ASN A 89 -15.12 5.29 -4.02
CA ASN A 89 -16.01 5.07 -2.88
C ASN A 89 -17.04 3.96 -3.14
N ASN A 90 -17.56 3.85 -4.36
CA ASN A 90 -18.48 2.78 -4.75
C ASN A 90 -17.79 1.41 -4.80
N ASN A 91 -16.48 1.38 -5.02
CA ASN A 91 -15.66 0.16 -4.99
C ASN A 91 -15.19 -0.19 -3.56
N GLY A 92 -15.83 0.35 -2.53
CA GLY A 92 -15.51 0.06 -1.13
C GLY A 92 -14.63 1.12 -0.44
N GLY A 93 -14.18 2.16 -1.14
CA GLY A 93 -13.34 3.20 -0.55
C GLY A 93 -11.86 2.80 -0.47
N VAL A 94 -11.12 3.41 0.45
CA VAL A 94 -9.74 3.05 0.75
C VAL A 94 -9.74 2.21 2.01
N ASP A 95 -9.35 0.95 1.86
CA ASP A 95 -9.15 0.02 2.97
C ASP A 95 -7.86 0.39 3.73
N VAL A 96 -7.98 0.60 5.03
CA VAL A 96 -6.87 0.91 5.96
C VAL A 96 -6.89 -0.05 7.16
N THR A 97 -7.53 -1.22 6.99
CA THR A 97 -7.81 -2.20 8.06
C THR A 97 -6.55 -2.61 8.80
N GLU A 98 -5.54 -3.07 8.06
CA GLU A 98 -4.31 -3.60 8.65
C GLU A 98 -3.51 -2.53 9.39
N ASP A 99 -3.38 -1.33 8.80
CA ASP A 99 -2.69 -0.20 9.46
C ASP A 99 -3.40 0.18 10.76
N ILE A 100 -4.73 0.17 10.79
CA ILE A 100 -5.48 0.50 12.00
C ILE A 100 -5.30 -0.59 13.05
N TYR A 101 -5.49 -1.87 12.72
CA TYR A 101 -5.33 -2.96 13.70
C TYR A 101 -3.91 -3.04 14.26
N LEU A 102 -2.89 -2.82 13.43
CA LEU A 102 -1.48 -2.81 13.85
C LEU A 102 -1.16 -1.72 14.89
N ASN A 103 -1.93 -0.62 14.89
CA ASN A 103 -1.77 0.52 15.79
C ASN A 103 -2.93 0.69 16.77
N LEU A 104 -3.83 -0.30 16.86
CA LEU A 104 -5.07 -0.17 17.63
C LEU A 104 -4.78 -0.30 19.12
N ASP A 105 -4.85 0.81 19.84
CA ASP A 105 -4.78 0.84 21.30
C ASP A 105 -6.12 1.30 21.91
N ARG A 106 -6.38 0.87 23.15
CA ARG A 106 -7.65 1.16 23.83
C ARG A 106 -7.84 2.65 24.09
N THR A 107 -6.79 3.34 24.53
CA THR A 107 -6.87 4.77 24.89
C THR A 107 -7.16 5.62 23.67
N GLY A 108 -6.47 5.36 22.56
CA GLY A 108 -6.70 6.05 21.29
C GLY A 108 -8.09 5.75 20.72
N TYR A 109 -8.53 4.50 20.76
CA TYR A 109 -9.86 4.10 20.30
C TYR A 109 -10.97 4.81 21.07
N ASP A 110 -10.92 4.80 22.41
CA ASP A 110 -11.93 5.42 23.27
C ASP A 110 -11.99 6.94 23.05
N ASN A 111 -10.85 7.58 22.74
CA ASN A 111 -10.77 8.99 22.38
C ASN A 111 -11.12 9.30 20.90
N GLY A 112 -11.34 8.27 20.08
CA GLY A 112 -11.63 8.38 18.66
C GLY A 112 -10.46 8.87 17.81
N ARG A 113 -9.22 8.73 18.30
CA ARG A 113 -8.00 9.17 17.63
C ARG A 113 -6.89 8.13 17.79
N LEU A 114 -6.34 7.67 16.68
CA LEU A 114 -5.26 6.69 16.66
C LEU A 114 -4.01 7.32 16.06
N GLU A 115 -2.87 7.08 16.69
CA GLU A 115 -1.58 7.43 16.11
C GLU A 115 -1.03 6.23 15.32
N ILE A 116 -0.88 6.41 14.00
CA ILE A 116 -0.19 5.43 13.16
C ILE A 116 1.31 5.64 13.34
N VAL A 117 1.92 4.67 14.03
CA VAL A 117 3.36 4.58 14.29
C VAL A 117 3.98 3.51 13.40
N LYS A 118 3.28 2.38 13.20
CA LYS A 118 3.71 1.26 12.38
C LYS A 118 2.91 1.22 11.08
N HIS A 119 3.55 0.87 9.98
CA HIS A 119 2.88 0.67 8.70
C HIS A 119 2.81 -0.82 8.38
N PHE A 120 1.63 -1.29 7.96
CA PHE A 120 1.47 -2.66 7.49
C PHE A 120 2.17 -2.86 6.14
N THR A 121 2.02 -1.89 5.24
CA THR A 121 2.71 -1.90 3.94
C THR A 121 4.18 -1.56 4.14
N LYS A 122 5.01 -2.60 4.04
CA LYS A 122 6.48 -2.49 4.06
C LYS A 122 7.07 -2.45 2.67
N PHE A 123 6.43 -3.12 1.72
CA PHE A 123 6.85 -3.15 0.33
C PHE A 123 5.77 -2.63 -0.60
N ILE A 124 6.21 -1.90 -1.64
CA ILE A 124 5.39 -1.60 -2.81
C ILE A 124 6.06 -2.19 -4.06
N HIS A 125 5.28 -2.43 -5.09
CA HIS A 125 5.84 -2.91 -6.35
C HIS A 125 6.74 -1.84 -6.98
N PRO A 126 7.81 -2.25 -7.68
CA PRO A 126 8.55 -1.35 -8.57
C PRO A 126 7.62 -0.65 -9.56
N SER A 127 8.06 0.48 -10.13
CA SER A 127 7.22 1.21 -11.07
C SER A 127 6.89 0.36 -12.30
N LYS A 128 5.74 0.61 -12.93
CA LYS A 128 5.28 -0.15 -14.11
C LYS A 128 6.30 -0.14 -15.27
N SER A 129 7.10 0.91 -15.38
CA SER A 129 8.19 1.04 -16.36
C SER A 129 9.41 0.19 -16.03
N GLU A 130 9.68 -0.08 -14.75
CA GLU A 130 10.85 -0.86 -14.31
C GLU A 130 10.60 -2.37 -14.34
N ILE A 131 9.35 -2.81 -14.13
CA ILE A 131 8.99 -4.24 -14.10
C ILE A 131 9.48 -5.00 -15.35
N PRO A 132 9.24 -4.53 -16.59
CA PRO A 132 9.75 -5.22 -17.78
C PRO A 132 11.27 -5.27 -17.85
N GLU A 133 11.95 -4.29 -17.26
CA GLU A 133 13.41 -4.21 -17.26
C GLU A 133 14.02 -5.20 -16.27
N TYR A 134 13.43 -5.37 -15.08
CA TYR A 134 13.83 -6.40 -14.14
C TYR A 134 13.65 -7.80 -14.75
N LYS A 135 12.50 -8.04 -15.40
CA LYS A 135 12.25 -9.31 -16.10
C LYS A 135 13.34 -9.64 -17.13
N LYS A 136 13.77 -8.67 -17.94
CA LYS A 136 14.85 -8.88 -18.93
C LYS A 136 16.18 -9.23 -18.25
N VAL A 137 16.53 -8.54 -17.17
CA VAL A 137 17.76 -8.79 -16.41
C VAL A 137 17.77 -10.21 -15.86
N PHE A 138 16.73 -10.59 -15.11
CA PHE A 138 16.70 -11.88 -14.44
C PHE A 138 16.46 -13.05 -15.40
N LYS A 139 15.65 -12.85 -16.46
CA LYS A 139 15.53 -13.85 -17.53
C LYS A 139 16.90 -14.17 -18.14
N LYS A 140 17.70 -13.16 -18.44
CA LYS A 140 19.04 -13.36 -19.00
C LYS A 140 19.96 -14.15 -18.05
N LEU A 141 19.93 -13.83 -16.75
CA LEU A 141 20.72 -14.56 -15.74
C LEU A 141 20.28 -16.03 -15.60
N ILE A 142 18.99 -16.32 -15.78
CA ILE A 142 18.47 -17.69 -15.82
C ILE A 142 18.93 -18.40 -17.10
N ASP A 143 18.84 -17.74 -18.26
CA ASP A 143 19.30 -18.29 -19.56
C ASP A 143 20.81 -18.60 -19.53
N GLU A 144 21.61 -17.83 -18.78
CA GLU A 144 23.04 -18.04 -18.55
C GLU A 144 23.34 -19.12 -17.46
N GLY A 145 22.31 -19.70 -16.84
CA GLY A 145 22.43 -20.72 -15.80
C GLY A 145 22.92 -20.18 -14.45
N ILE A 146 22.96 -18.86 -14.27
CA ILE A 146 23.40 -18.22 -13.02
C ILE A 146 22.30 -18.35 -11.96
N LEU A 147 21.04 -18.15 -12.35
CA LEU A 147 19.86 -18.29 -11.50
C LEU A 147 18.99 -19.46 -11.95
N LYS A 148 18.24 -20.05 -11.03
CA LYS A 148 17.31 -21.16 -11.27
C LYS A 148 15.88 -20.68 -11.50
N SER A 149 15.49 -19.57 -10.87
CA SER A 149 14.12 -19.06 -10.87
C SER A 149 14.10 -17.53 -10.89
N GLN A 150 12.95 -16.92 -11.18
CA GLN A 150 12.85 -15.46 -11.05
C GLN A 150 12.77 -15.07 -9.56
N PRO A 151 13.25 -13.87 -9.20
CA PRO A 151 13.14 -13.39 -7.84
C PRO A 151 11.78 -12.76 -7.53
N VAL A 152 11.52 -12.56 -6.24
CA VAL A 152 10.50 -11.66 -5.71
C VAL A 152 11.13 -10.29 -5.48
N ILE A 153 10.47 -9.22 -5.95
CA ILE A 153 11.02 -7.85 -5.88
C ILE A 153 10.06 -6.93 -5.14
N GLY A 154 10.55 -6.19 -4.15
CA GLY A 154 9.78 -5.14 -3.46
C GLY A 154 10.60 -3.87 -3.27
N LEU A 155 10.00 -2.70 -3.47
CA LEU A 155 10.53 -1.44 -2.99
C LEU A 155 10.16 -1.31 -1.51
N PHE A 156 11.16 -1.40 -0.64
CA PHE A 156 11.01 -1.24 0.79
C PHE A 156 10.78 0.23 1.14
N VAL A 157 9.63 0.53 1.74
CA VAL A 157 9.18 1.90 2.05
C VAL A 157 9.12 2.18 3.55
N ASP A 158 9.14 1.15 4.40
CA ASP A 158 9.15 1.27 5.86
C ASP A 158 10.57 1.58 6.38
N THR A 159 11.12 2.69 5.90
CA THR A 159 12.49 3.13 6.19
C THR A 159 12.51 4.18 7.29
N GLU A 160 13.64 4.28 8.00
CA GLU A 160 13.86 5.33 8.99
C GLU A 160 13.75 6.74 8.36
N LYS A 161 13.50 7.75 9.21
CA LYS A 161 13.36 9.13 8.77
C LYS A 161 14.63 9.60 8.02
N ASN A 162 14.44 10.06 6.78
CA ASN A 162 15.49 10.52 5.84
C ASN A 162 16.33 9.40 5.20
N VAL A 163 15.95 8.13 5.36
CA VAL A 163 16.49 7.05 4.53
C VAL A 163 15.61 6.91 3.28
N GLU A 164 16.23 6.87 2.10
CA GLU A 164 15.47 6.68 0.87
C GLU A 164 14.99 5.22 0.74
N PRO A 165 13.76 5.00 0.23
CA PRO A 165 13.29 3.67 -0.15
C PRO A 165 14.27 2.96 -1.07
N TYR A 166 14.43 1.65 -0.88
CA TYR A 166 15.38 0.86 -1.66
C TYR A 166 14.79 -0.50 -2.02
N ILE A 167 15.35 -1.14 -3.05
CA ILE A 167 14.80 -2.38 -3.58
C ILE A 167 15.35 -3.58 -2.78
N ILE A 168 14.49 -4.50 -2.37
CA ILE A 168 14.91 -5.81 -1.85
C ILE A 168 14.50 -6.87 -2.87
N ILE A 169 15.46 -7.73 -3.22
CA ILE A 169 15.31 -8.78 -4.23
C ILE A 169 15.56 -10.13 -3.56
N GLY A 170 14.49 -10.90 -3.39
CA GLY A 170 14.51 -12.21 -2.77
C GLY A 170 14.62 -13.33 -3.80
N PHE A 171 15.55 -14.24 -3.59
CA PHE A 171 15.77 -15.41 -4.45
C PHE A 171 15.45 -16.69 -3.69
N ASN A 172 14.83 -17.66 -4.37
CA ASN A 172 14.53 -18.97 -3.78
C ASN A 172 15.73 -19.93 -3.91
N GLU A 173 16.95 -19.42 -3.74
CA GLU A 173 18.20 -20.17 -3.84
C GLU A 173 19.33 -19.46 -3.08
N GLU A 174 20.35 -20.22 -2.69
CA GLU A 174 21.55 -19.68 -2.05
C GLU A 174 22.32 -18.78 -3.02
N LEU A 175 22.64 -17.57 -2.56
CA LEU A 175 23.27 -16.54 -3.39
C LEU A 175 24.80 -16.58 -3.40
N LYS A 176 25.41 -17.37 -2.52
CA LYS A 176 26.85 -17.38 -2.27
C LYS A 176 27.67 -17.54 -3.55
N GLY A 177 28.45 -16.51 -3.88
CA GLY A 177 29.33 -16.49 -5.06
C GLY A 177 28.65 -15.99 -6.35
N LYS A 178 27.37 -15.59 -6.29
CA LYS A 178 26.61 -15.05 -7.44
C LYS A 178 26.27 -13.56 -7.28
N GLU A 179 26.43 -13.01 -6.08
CA GLU A 179 25.98 -11.67 -5.70
C GLU A 179 26.59 -10.58 -6.59
N GLU A 180 27.87 -10.71 -6.91
CA GLU A 180 28.58 -9.75 -7.77
C GLU A 180 28.05 -9.76 -9.21
N LEU A 181 27.79 -10.94 -9.76
CA LEU A 181 27.27 -11.11 -11.12
C LEU A 181 25.84 -10.54 -11.23
N ILE A 182 25.00 -10.87 -10.26
CA ILE A 182 23.63 -10.35 -10.16
C ILE A 182 23.65 -8.83 -10.05
N SER A 183 24.48 -8.30 -9.14
CA SER A 183 24.60 -6.86 -8.93
C SER A 183 25.04 -6.12 -10.18
N LYS A 184 26.06 -6.65 -10.88
CA LYS A 184 26.54 -6.09 -12.16
C LYS A 184 25.45 -6.09 -13.23
N ALA A 185 24.66 -7.15 -13.32
CA ALA A 185 23.56 -7.24 -14.28
C ALA A 185 22.47 -6.20 -14.00
N ILE A 186 22.11 -5.99 -12.73
CA ILE A 186 21.16 -4.95 -12.30
C ILE A 186 21.72 -3.55 -12.63
N TYR A 187 22.94 -3.23 -12.19
CA TYR A 187 23.55 -1.91 -12.43
C TYR A 187 23.78 -1.58 -13.91
N LYS A 188 23.93 -2.60 -14.76
CA LYS A 188 24.03 -2.39 -16.21
C LYS A 188 22.71 -1.85 -16.80
N ARG A 189 21.58 -2.19 -16.20
CA ARG A 189 20.25 -1.83 -16.70
C ARG A 189 19.63 -0.66 -15.94
N PHE A 190 19.85 -0.60 -14.64
CA PHE A 190 19.37 0.43 -13.73
C PHE A 190 20.57 1.26 -13.28
N TYR A 191 20.54 2.58 -13.51
CA TYR A 191 21.65 3.48 -13.19
C TYR A 191 22.09 3.37 -11.72
N LYS A 192 23.32 3.87 -11.43
CA LYS A 192 24.02 3.88 -10.12
C LYS A 192 23.23 4.38 -8.88
N GLN A 193 22.03 4.92 -9.06
CA GLN A 193 21.20 5.46 -7.97
C GLN A 193 20.28 4.42 -7.34
N LEU A 194 20.21 3.20 -7.89
CA LEU A 194 19.37 2.16 -7.34
C LEU A 194 20.10 1.46 -6.19
N LYS A 195 19.80 1.84 -4.94
CA LYS A 195 20.18 1.03 -3.78
C LYS A 195 19.32 -0.24 -3.80
N PHE A 196 19.97 -1.39 -3.72
CA PHE A 196 19.26 -2.65 -3.59
C PHE A 196 19.99 -3.62 -2.65
N GLU A 197 19.21 -4.55 -2.11
CA GLU A 197 19.66 -5.64 -1.25
C GLU A 197 19.23 -6.97 -1.87
N LEU A 198 20.14 -7.94 -1.88
CA LEU A 198 19.87 -9.29 -2.36
C LEU A 198 19.72 -10.20 -1.13
N VAL A 199 18.63 -10.95 -1.06
CA VAL A 199 18.34 -11.82 0.08
C VAL A 199 17.99 -13.23 -0.38
N ASP A 200 18.42 -14.23 0.38
CA ASP A 200 18.00 -15.62 0.18
C ASP A 200 16.70 -15.87 0.94
N LEU A 201 15.63 -16.20 0.22
CA LEU A 201 14.31 -16.49 0.79
C LEU A 201 14.29 -17.77 1.63
N ASN A 202 15.29 -18.65 1.52
CA ASN A 202 15.44 -19.82 2.38
C ASN A 202 16.03 -19.46 3.75
N SER A 203 16.75 -18.34 3.84
CA SER A 203 17.26 -17.80 5.10
C SER A 203 16.16 -17.07 5.88
N ASP A 204 16.37 -16.90 7.18
CA ASP A 204 15.49 -16.08 8.03
C ASP A 204 16.00 -14.63 8.02
N PHE A 205 15.10 -13.68 7.72
CA PHE A 205 15.38 -12.25 7.77
C PHE A 205 14.10 -11.46 8.10
N GLU A 206 14.29 -10.28 8.68
CA GLU A 206 13.24 -9.51 9.37
C GLU A 206 11.96 -9.24 8.55
N PHE A 207 12.08 -9.14 7.22
CA PHE A 207 10.99 -8.76 6.33
C PHE A 207 10.57 -9.85 5.33
N LYS A 208 10.97 -11.10 5.57
CA LYS A 208 10.70 -12.22 4.65
C LYS A 208 9.22 -12.40 4.32
N GLU A 209 8.38 -12.56 5.33
CA GLU A 209 6.94 -12.75 5.15
C GLU A 209 6.29 -11.55 4.46
N ALA A 210 6.72 -10.34 4.80
CA ALA A 210 6.23 -9.13 4.15
C ALA A 210 6.66 -9.05 2.67
N LEU A 211 7.89 -9.45 2.32
CA LEU A 211 8.35 -9.49 0.94
C LEU A 211 7.62 -10.56 0.13
N LEU A 212 7.38 -11.74 0.71
CA LEU A 212 6.66 -12.82 0.03
C LEU A 212 5.19 -12.47 -0.23
N THR A 213 4.56 -11.72 0.67
CA THR A 213 3.14 -11.34 0.57
C THR A 213 2.89 -10.05 -0.21
N GLN A 214 3.76 -9.05 -0.09
CA GLN A 214 3.59 -7.70 -0.68
C GLN A 214 4.52 -7.44 -1.86
N GLY A 215 5.57 -8.25 -2.02
CA GLY A 215 6.51 -8.15 -3.13
C GLY A 215 5.92 -8.69 -4.43
N LEU A 216 6.51 -8.24 -5.53
CA LEU A 216 6.17 -8.67 -6.87
C LEU A 216 6.90 -9.98 -7.20
N ASN A 217 6.16 -11.10 -7.28
CA ASN A 217 6.70 -12.31 -7.88
C ASN A 217 6.75 -12.16 -9.41
N LEU A 218 7.96 -12.12 -9.97
CA LEU A 218 8.15 -11.95 -11.41
C LEU A 218 7.74 -13.17 -12.25
N GLU A 219 7.58 -14.36 -11.65
CA GLU A 219 7.10 -15.56 -12.34
C GLU A 219 5.60 -15.52 -12.64
N SER A 220 4.82 -14.78 -11.83
CA SER A 220 3.36 -14.79 -11.88
C SER A 220 2.74 -13.80 -12.88
N ILE A 221 3.56 -13.14 -13.71
CA ILE A 221 3.16 -12.12 -14.70
C ILE A 221 3.72 -12.50 -16.06
#